data_AF-A0A2D9NNT1-F1
#
_entry.id   AF-A0A2D9NNT1-F1
#
_cell.length_a   1.000
_cell.length_b   1.000
_cell.length_c   1.000
_cell.angle_alpha   90.00
_cell.angle_beta   90.00
_cell.angle_gamma   90.00
#
_symmetry.space_group_name_H-M   'P 1'
#
loop_
_entity.id
_entity.type
_entity.pdbx_description
1 polymer ?
#
loop_
_entity_poly.entity_id
_entity_poly.type
_entity_poly.pdbx_seq_one_letter_code
_entity_poly.pdbx_strand_id
1 'polypeptide(L)'
;MNTKRANQGTPWPRNVRHLWLGLAAVISAMLIQATAHAQTVKSADRISIDYGFVTQHYQTTWSDPTLPAGVARGMSPSARTPPIDNVTDDEGESPKPADSTNQPNSTETANDMNEAAVLYAIDLREDGMTTVVSTKTSLQPGNCVAIERSGTYFNLRGVNAGFCDPTNQATIAGLQSVNLAAAQRCMVARAPLEAKTFDENQTLTASEIGILCDGS
;
A
#
# COMPACT_ATOMS: atom_id res chain seq x y z
N MET A 1 -48.44 -56.15 5.38
CA MET A 1 -48.96 -56.82 6.60
C MET A 1 -47.91 -56.69 7.68
N ASN A 2 -48.31 -56.18 8.84
CA ASN A 2 -47.45 -55.88 9.98
C ASN A 2 -47.64 -56.97 11.06
N THR A 3 -46.81 -56.91 12.12
CA THR A 3 -46.69 -57.78 13.33
C THR A 3 -45.50 -58.75 13.26
N LYS A 4 -44.61 -58.85 14.26
CA LYS A 4 -44.83 -58.92 15.71
C LYS A 4 -43.56 -58.56 16.51
N ARG A 5 -43.78 -57.95 17.69
CA ARG A 5 -42.82 -57.64 18.79
C ARG A 5 -42.16 -58.88 19.40
N ALA A 6 -40.98 -58.69 20.03
CA ALA A 6 -40.69 -58.84 21.48
C ALA A 6 -39.17 -59.04 21.66
N ASN A 7 -38.44 -58.12 22.31
CA ASN A 7 -38.31 -57.89 23.75
C ASN A 7 -37.58 -59.01 24.51
N GLN A 8 -36.41 -58.69 25.08
CA GLN A 8 -35.75 -59.19 26.30
C GLN A 8 -34.28 -58.76 26.21
N GLY A 9 -33.69 -57.99 27.13
CA GLY A 9 -33.82 -58.04 28.58
C GLY A 9 -32.46 -58.47 29.12
N THR A 10 -31.58 -57.51 29.39
CA THR A 10 -30.23 -57.72 29.92
C THR A 10 -30.25 -58.11 31.40
N PRO A 11 -29.31 -58.97 31.82
CA PRO A 11 -28.80 -58.93 33.18
C PRO A 11 -27.27 -58.80 33.22
N TRP A 12 -26.83 -57.83 34.03
CA TRP A 12 -25.45 -57.67 34.55
C TRP A 12 -25.05 -58.91 35.40
N PRO A 13 -23.75 -59.27 35.57
CA PRO A 13 -22.96 -58.58 36.61
C PRO A 13 -21.42 -58.52 36.44
N ARG A 14 -20.86 -57.57 37.21
CA ARG A 14 -19.62 -57.61 38.02
C ARG A 14 -18.28 -58.03 37.39
N ASN A 15 -17.50 -56.99 37.06
CA ASN A 15 -16.32 -56.55 37.83
C ASN A 15 -15.31 -57.62 38.28
N VAL A 16 -14.19 -57.80 37.56
CA VAL A 16 -12.91 -58.28 38.12
C VAL A 16 -11.74 -57.64 37.35
N ARG A 17 -10.90 -56.90 38.09
CA ARG A 17 -9.57 -56.41 37.70
C ARG A 17 -8.59 -57.59 37.59
N HIS A 18 -7.63 -57.54 36.67
CA HIS A 18 -6.20 -57.93 36.79
C HIS A 18 -5.65 -58.02 35.34
N LEU A 19 -4.78 -57.10 34.90
CA LEU A 19 -3.33 -57.11 35.09
C LEU A 19 -2.70 -58.38 34.45
N TRP A 20 -2.12 -58.24 33.25
CA TRP A 20 -0.73 -58.58 32.88
C TRP A 20 -0.55 -58.79 31.36
N LEU A 21 0.40 -58.03 30.83
CA LEU A 21 1.27 -58.23 29.66
C LEU A 21 0.83 -59.13 28.49
N GLY A 22 0.85 -58.54 27.29
CA GLY A 22 1.00 -59.32 26.06
C GLY A 22 0.91 -58.48 24.78
N LEU A 23 2.06 -57.97 24.34
CA LEU A 23 2.49 -57.78 22.95
C LEU A 23 1.64 -56.97 21.94
N ALA A 24 2.40 -56.28 21.08
CA ALA A 24 2.05 -55.75 19.77
C ALA A 24 1.30 -54.41 19.71
N ALA A 25 2.05 -53.34 19.46
CA ALA A 25 2.13 -52.77 18.12
C ALA A 25 3.13 -51.59 18.13
N VAL A 26 4.23 -51.73 17.39
CA VAL A 26 5.08 -50.60 17.03
C VAL A 26 4.28 -49.76 16.04
N ILE A 27 3.63 -48.69 16.52
CA ILE A 27 2.94 -47.72 15.67
C ILE A 27 3.84 -46.52 15.47
N SER A 28 4.15 -46.32 14.19
CA SER A 28 4.89 -45.23 13.57
C SER A 28 4.58 -43.86 14.14
N ALA A 29 5.62 -43.10 14.44
CA ALA A 29 5.57 -41.65 14.46
C ALA A 29 6.82 -41.11 13.76
N MET A 30 6.82 -41.15 12.43
CA MET A 30 7.64 -40.22 11.66
C MET A 30 7.06 -38.83 11.89
N LEU A 31 7.64 -38.15 12.87
CA LEU A 31 7.38 -36.74 13.14
C LEU A 31 7.96 -35.95 11.96
N ILE A 32 7.13 -35.68 10.95
CA ILE A 32 7.42 -34.64 9.97
C ILE A 32 7.33 -33.34 10.76
N GLN A 33 8.46 -32.88 11.31
CA GLN A 33 8.60 -31.51 11.75
C GLN A 33 8.56 -30.65 10.49
N ALA A 34 7.35 -30.29 10.07
CA ALA A 34 7.16 -29.08 9.31
C ALA A 34 7.53 -27.93 10.25
N THR A 35 8.81 -27.61 10.32
CA THR A 35 9.24 -26.30 10.81
C THR A 35 8.64 -25.30 9.84
N ALA A 36 7.42 -24.85 10.15
CA ALA A 36 6.90 -23.60 9.67
C ALA A 36 7.89 -22.55 10.18
N HIS A 37 8.91 -22.28 9.37
CA HIS A 37 9.65 -21.05 9.44
C HIS A 37 8.64 -19.97 9.07
N ALA A 38 7.81 -19.59 10.04
CA ALA A 38 7.26 -18.25 10.07
C ALA A 38 8.49 -17.36 10.14
N GLN A 39 9.01 -17.00 8.97
CA GLN A 39 9.95 -15.91 8.84
C GLN A 39 9.20 -14.71 9.42
N THR A 40 9.49 -14.40 10.67
CA THR A 40 9.26 -13.09 11.25
C THR A 40 10.09 -12.14 10.41
N VAL A 41 9.51 -11.71 9.29
CA VAL A 41 9.91 -10.50 8.58
C VAL A 41 9.72 -9.42 9.62
N LYS A 42 10.85 -9.01 10.21
CA LYS A 42 11.06 -7.80 10.99
C LYS A 42 10.05 -6.77 10.51
N SER A 43 9.07 -6.42 11.35
CA SER A 43 7.85 -5.67 11.02
C SER A 43 8.16 -4.52 10.06
N ALA A 44 8.18 -4.82 8.78
CA ALA A 44 8.35 -3.85 7.72
C ALA A 44 7.00 -3.16 7.65
N ASP A 45 7.03 -1.86 7.76
CA ASP A 45 5.88 -0.96 7.77
C ASP A 45 4.85 -1.46 6.74
N ARG A 46 3.79 -2.09 7.22
CA ARG A 46 2.87 -2.86 6.37
C ARG A 46 1.97 -1.85 5.65
N ILE A 47 1.94 -1.92 4.32
CA ILE A 47 1.04 -1.08 3.53
C ILE A 47 -0.41 -1.39 3.92
N SER A 48 -1.13 -0.38 4.40
CA SER A 48 -2.59 -0.42 4.56
C SER A 48 -3.25 0.05 3.26
N ILE A 49 -4.36 -0.59 2.87
CA ILE A 49 -5.16 -0.21 1.70
C ILE A 49 -6.61 -0.07 2.13
N ASP A 50 -7.14 1.15 2.04
CA ASP A 50 -8.56 1.44 2.26
C ASP A 50 -9.26 1.75 0.95
N TYR A 51 -10.52 1.34 0.82
CA TYR A 51 -11.32 1.58 -0.38
C TYR A 51 -12.47 2.53 -0.08
N GLY A 52 -12.73 3.46 -1.00
CA GLY A 52 -13.82 4.42 -0.85
C GLY A 52 -14.22 5.09 -2.16
N PHE A 53 -15.29 5.87 -2.10
CA PHE A 53 -15.77 6.64 -3.25
C PHE A 53 -15.34 8.09 -3.15
N VAL A 54 -14.86 8.64 -4.26
CA VAL A 54 -14.72 10.10 -4.37
C VAL A 54 -16.11 10.70 -4.34
N THR A 55 -16.36 11.63 -3.42
CA THR A 55 -17.64 12.34 -3.30
C THR A 55 -17.55 13.74 -3.86
N GLN A 56 -16.40 14.40 -3.67
CA GLN A 56 -16.14 15.76 -4.13
C GLN A 56 -14.67 15.90 -4.50
N HIS A 57 -14.38 16.89 -5.35
CA HIS A 57 -13.02 17.32 -5.65
C HIS A 57 -12.93 18.85 -5.78
N TYR A 58 -11.78 19.42 -5.45
CA TYR A 58 -11.54 20.85 -5.55
C TYR A 58 -10.13 21.10 -6.05
N GLN A 59 -9.96 22.00 -7.01
CA GLN A 59 -8.63 22.47 -7.41
C GLN A 59 -8.02 23.27 -6.25
N THR A 60 -6.74 23.00 -5.97
CA THR A 60 -5.97 23.64 -4.89
C THR A 60 -4.50 23.67 -5.30
N THR A 61 -3.63 24.11 -4.40
CA THR A 61 -2.18 24.03 -4.53
C THR A 61 -1.61 23.02 -3.53
N TRP A 62 -0.48 22.41 -3.87
CA TRP A 62 0.18 21.42 -3.04
C TRP A 62 0.42 21.92 -1.62
N SER A 63 0.81 23.18 -1.47
CA SER A 63 1.15 23.79 -0.19
C SER A 63 0.07 24.78 0.30
N ASP A 64 -1.19 24.61 -0.12
CA ASP A 64 -2.31 25.49 0.29
C ASP A 64 -2.44 25.53 1.83
N PRO A 65 -2.20 26.70 2.47
CA PRO A 65 -2.23 26.85 3.92
C PRO A 65 -3.65 26.90 4.50
N THR A 66 -4.67 27.00 3.65
CA THR A 66 -6.08 27.05 4.08
C THR A 66 -6.69 25.67 4.29
N LEU A 67 -5.99 24.61 3.86
CA LEU A 67 -6.44 23.24 4.06
C LEU A 67 -6.40 22.85 5.55
N PRO A 68 -7.35 22.03 6.02
CA PRO A 68 -7.34 21.55 7.41
C PRO A 68 -6.01 20.90 7.80
N ALA A 69 -5.61 21.08 9.06
CA ALA A 69 -4.46 20.38 9.59
C ALA A 69 -4.68 18.86 9.52
N GLY A 70 -3.66 18.12 9.10
CA GLY A 70 -3.71 16.65 9.02
C GLY A 70 -4.31 16.07 7.73
N VAL A 71 -4.60 16.90 6.71
CA VAL A 71 -4.96 16.39 5.37
C VAL A 71 -3.81 15.54 4.82
N ALA A 72 -4.13 14.30 4.45
CA ALA A 72 -3.15 13.38 3.89
C ALA A 72 -2.72 13.85 2.49
N ARG A 73 -1.43 13.72 2.17
CA ARG A 73 -0.86 14.16 0.89
C ARG A 73 -0.13 13.01 0.23
N GLY A 74 -0.24 12.90 -1.10
CA GLY A 74 0.65 12.05 -1.90
C GLY A 74 2.09 12.54 -1.92
N MET A 75 2.86 12.25 -2.99
CA MET A 75 4.14 12.94 -3.15
C MET A 75 3.97 14.23 -3.94
N SER A 76 4.75 15.23 -3.54
CA SER A 76 4.84 16.52 -4.18
C SER A 76 5.35 16.38 -5.62
N PRO A 77 4.75 17.09 -6.58
CA PRO A 77 5.30 17.18 -7.92
C PRO A 77 6.74 17.70 -7.99
N SER A 78 7.23 18.53 -7.05
CA SER A 78 8.65 18.87 -6.91
C SER A 78 9.58 17.67 -6.68
N ALA A 79 9.06 16.52 -6.21
CA ALA A 79 9.83 15.28 -6.12
C ALA A 79 9.92 14.51 -7.46
N ARG A 80 9.14 14.89 -8.48
CA ARG A 80 9.18 14.25 -9.81
C ARG A 80 10.21 14.87 -10.75
N THR A 81 10.65 16.09 -10.50
CA THR A 81 11.63 16.77 -11.34
C THR A 81 13.03 16.35 -10.89
N PRO A 82 13.84 15.72 -11.75
CA PRO A 82 15.27 15.59 -11.45
C PRO A 82 15.86 17.00 -11.27
N PRO A 83 16.91 17.17 -10.45
CA PRO A 83 17.65 18.43 -10.43
C PRO A 83 18.02 18.78 -11.87
N ILE A 84 17.58 19.95 -12.33
CA ILE A 84 18.07 20.48 -13.60
C ILE A 84 19.52 20.85 -13.32
N ASP A 85 20.45 19.98 -13.71
CA ASP A 85 21.84 20.40 -13.86
C ASP A 85 21.83 21.45 -14.97
N ASN A 86 21.93 22.72 -14.59
CA ASN A 86 22.25 23.79 -15.52
C ASN A 86 23.68 23.52 -16.04
N VAL A 87 23.79 22.63 -17.01
CA VAL A 87 24.95 22.53 -17.89
C VAL A 87 24.81 23.71 -18.85
N THR A 88 25.40 24.84 -18.46
CA THR A 88 25.79 25.86 -19.44
C THR A 88 26.82 25.22 -20.35
N ASP A 89 26.41 24.91 -21.59
CA ASP A 89 27.32 24.65 -22.70
C ASP A 89 28.08 25.95 -22.98
N ASP A 90 29.25 26.12 -22.35
CA ASP A 90 30.20 27.17 -22.66
C ASP A 90 31.33 26.51 -23.47
N GLU A 91 31.26 26.67 -24.80
CA GLU A 91 32.37 26.35 -25.69
C GLU A 91 33.61 27.10 -25.24
N GLY A 92 34.72 26.37 -25.11
CA GLY A 92 35.92 26.86 -24.45
C GLY A 92 36.51 28.11 -25.08
N GLU A 93 36.90 29.08 -24.24
CA GLU A 93 38.27 29.59 -24.11
C GLU A 93 38.37 30.48 -22.85
N SER A 94 39.29 30.14 -21.94
CA SER A 94 39.62 30.96 -20.75
C SER A 94 40.63 32.06 -21.14
N PRO A 95 40.78 33.21 -20.43
CA PRO A 95 41.22 33.20 -19.03
C PRO A 95 40.70 34.33 -18.08
N LYS A 96 40.65 33.97 -16.78
CA LYS A 96 40.53 34.73 -15.50
C LYS A 96 41.26 36.11 -15.43
N PRO A 97 41.18 36.90 -14.32
CA PRO A 97 40.28 36.88 -13.13
C PRO A 97 39.76 38.26 -12.67
N ALA A 98 38.63 38.34 -11.96
CA ALA A 98 38.43 39.40 -10.97
C ALA A 98 37.45 38.99 -9.86
N ASP A 99 37.84 39.42 -8.67
CA ASP A 99 37.28 39.27 -7.34
C ASP A 99 35.84 39.79 -7.22
N SER A 100 34.94 38.95 -6.69
CA SER A 100 33.80 39.39 -5.89
C SER A 100 33.17 38.20 -5.18
N THR A 101 33.52 38.11 -3.90
CA THR A 101 32.70 37.62 -2.79
C THR A 101 31.20 37.76 -3.09
N ASN A 102 30.55 36.67 -3.49
CA ASN A 102 29.10 36.49 -3.34
C ASN A 102 28.86 35.02 -2.99
N GLN A 103 28.89 34.79 -1.68
CA GLN A 103 28.25 33.66 -1.04
C GLN A 103 26.87 33.42 -1.67
N PRO A 104 26.58 32.25 -2.27
CA PRO A 104 25.21 31.92 -2.57
C PRO A 104 24.57 31.69 -1.21
N ASN A 105 23.92 32.74 -0.70
CA ASN A 105 22.84 32.56 0.23
C ASN A 105 21.80 31.76 -0.55
N SER A 106 21.88 30.43 -0.47
CA SER A 106 20.87 29.49 -0.93
C SER A 106 19.63 29.76 -0.10
N THR A 107 18.95 30.83 -0.48
CA THR A 107 17.64 31.16 0.02
C THR A 107 16.76 30.15 -0.69
N GLU A 108 16.56 28.99 -0.07
CA GLU A 108 15.47 28.07 -0.34
C GLU A 108 14.17 28.84 -0.17
N THR A 109 13.77 29.64 -1.16
CA THR A 109 12.44 30.24 -1.18
C THR A 109 12.06 30.58 -2.62
N ALA A 110 10.87 30.14 -3.02
CA ALA A 110 10.19 30.28 -4.31
C ALA A 110 10.46 29.10 -5.28
N ASN A 111 9.64 28.04 -5.27
CA ASN A 111 8.30 28.07 -5.89
C ASN A 111 7.33 26.94 -5.44
N ASP A 112 7.48 26.33 -4.26
CA ASP A 112 6.58 25.24 -3.81
C ASP A 112 5.13 25.66 -3.46
N MET A 113 4.82 26.97 -3.51
CA MET A 113 3.53 27.52 -3.09
C MET A 113 2.43 27.43 -4.16
N ASN A 114 2.76 27.17 -5.43
CA ASN A 114 1.77 27.24 -6.53
C ASN A 114 1.68 25.95 -7.37
N GLU A 115 2.14 24.84 -6.82
CA GLU A 115 2.11 23.56 -7.51
C GLU A 115 0.67 23.03 -7.57
N ALA A 116 0.14 22.83 -8.77
CA ALA A 116 -1.27 22.45 -8.96
C ALA A 116 -1.58 21.09 -8.33
N ALA A 117 -2.64 21.04 -7.54
CA ALA A 117 -3.11 19.83 -6.89
C ALA A 117 -4.65 19.78 -6.83
N VAL A 118 -5.18 18.63 -6.43
CA VAL A 118 -6.61 18.41 -6.24
C VAL A 118 -6.84 17.88 -4.83
N LEU A 119 -7.75 18.52 -4.10
CA LEU A 119 -8.28 18.04 -2.84
C LEU A 119 -9.48 17.13 -3.12
N TYR A 120 -9.38 15.86 -2.73
CA TYR A 120 -10.43 14.87 -2.86
C TYR A 120 -11.09 14.61 -1.51
N ALA A 121 -12.42 14.65 -1.46
CA ALA A 121 -13.19 14.11 -0.35
C ALA A 121 -13.62 12.69 -0.69
N ILE A 122 -13.28 11.74 0.17
CA ILE A 122 -13.48 10.30 -0.04
C ILE A 122 -14.35 9.76 1.08
N ASP A 123 -15.41 9.06 0.70
CA ASP A 123 -16.27 8.30 1.61
C ASP A 123 -15.75 6.87 1.75
N LEU A 124 -15.22 6.55 2.92
CA LEU A 124 -14.77 5.22 3.34
C LEU A 124 -15.89 4.40 3.99
N ARG A 125 -17.14 4.88 3.92
CA ARG A 125 -18.34 4.27 4.48
C ARG A 125 -18.31 4.21 6.00
N GLU A 126 -18.12 3.01 6.57
CA GLU A 126 -18.14 2.80 8.02
C GLU A 126 -16.97 3.53 8.70
N ASP A 127 -15.86 3.72 7.98
CA ASP A 127 -14.70 4.47 8.44
C ASP A 127 -14.83 5.99 8.24
N GLY A 128 -15.96 6.44 7.68
CA GLY A 128 -16.32 7.84 7.54
C GLY A 128 -15.68 8.56 6.36
N MET A 129 -15.58 9.89 6.46
CA MET A 129 -15.03 10.74 5.42
C MET A 129 -13.54 10.99 5.64
N THR A 130 -12.75 10.97 4.57
CA THR A 130 -11.36 11.43 4.58
C THR A 130 -11.08 12.41 3.45
N THR A 131 -10.09 13.27 3.63
CA THR A 131 -9.67 14.24 2.62
C THR A 131 -8.21 14.02 2.27
N VAL A 132 -7.92 14.03 0.97
CA VAL A 132 -6.61 13.70 0.42
C VAL A 132 -6.22 14.72 -0.63
N VAL A 133 -5.00 15.23 -0.57
CA VAL A 133 -4.41 16.04 -1.64
C VAL A 133 -3.57 15.16 -2.55
N SER A 134 -3.85 15.25 -3.85
CA SER A 134 -3.15 14.49 -4.89
C SER A 134 -2.87 15.36 -6.10
N THR A 135 -1.83 15.00 -6.83
CA THR A 135 -1.48 15.60 -8.14
C THR A 135 -2.30 15.01 -9.27
N LYS A 136 -3.01 13.90 -9.00
CA LYS A 136 -3.79 13.18 -9.99
C LYS A 136 -5.07 13.97 -10.21
N THR A 137 -5.42 14.18 -11.48
CA THR A 137 -6.57 15.00 -11.89
C THR A 137 -7.68 14.17 -12.54
N SER A 138 -7.42 12.90 -12.81
CA SER A 138 -8.35 12.00 -13.51
C SER A 138 -9.46 11.43 -12.64
N LEU A 139 -9.35 11.55 -11.31
CA LEU A 139 -10.37 11.04 -10.39
C LEU A 139 -11.58 12.00 -10.33
N GLN A 140 -12.77 11.43 -10.47
CA GLN A 140 -14.05 12.13 -10.50
C GLN A 140 -14.96 11.66 -9.37
N PRO A 141 -15.92 12.50 -8.92
CA PRO A 141 -17.00 12.04 -8.05
C PRO A 141 -17.69 10.78 -8.59
N GLY A 142 -17.90 9.80 -7.71
CA GLY A 142 -18.42 8.47 -8.05
C GLY A 142 -17.35 7.42 -8.35
N ASN A 143 -16.09 7.81 -8.58
CA ASN A 143 -15.01 6.83 -8.80
C ASN A 143 -14.70 6.09 -7.49
N CYS A 144 -14.55 4.77 -7.58
CA CYS A 144 -13.96 3.96 -6.52
C CYS A 144 -12.44 4.13 -6.53
N VAL A 145 -11.86 4.34 -5.35
CA VAL A 145 -10.43 4.59 -5.17
C VAL A 145 -9.85 3.71 -4.07
N ALA A 146 -8.56 3.45 -4.19
CA ALA A 146 -7.74 2.84 -3.15
C ALA A 146 -6.80 3.90 -2.56
N ILE A 147 -6.76 3.98 -1.22
CA ILE A 147 -5.83 4.79 -0.45
C ILE A 147 -4.80 3.87 0.18
N GLU A 148 -3.54 3.99 -0.27
CA GLU A 148 -2.43 3.14 0.14
C GLU A 148 -1.49 3.95 1.04
N ARG A 149 -1.18 3.44 2.24
CA ARG A 149 -0.35 4.16 3.23
C ARG A 149 0.68 3.24 3.89
N SER A 150 1.90 3.72 4.08
CA SER A 150 2.93 3.06 4.90
C SER A 150 4.03 4.07 5.27
N GLY A 151 4.22 4.38 6.56
CA GLY A 151 5.18 5.42 6.97
C GLY A 151 4.92 6.76 6.26
N THR A 152 5.88 7.21 5.45
CA THR A 152 5.78 8.42 4.61
C THR A 152 5.16 8.17 3.23
N TYR A 153 5.02 6.90 2.83
CA TYR A 153 4.44 6.53 1.55
C TYR A 153 2.92 6.74 1.58
N PHE A 154 2.44 7.44 0.56
CA PHE A 154 1.02 7.64 0.31
C PHE A 154 0.72 7.56 -1.19
N ASN A 155 -0.28 6.76 -1.56
CA ASN A 155 -0.80 6.71 -2.92
C ASN A 155 -2.33 6.73 -2.93
N LEU A 156 -2.89 7.48 -3.87
CA LEU A 156 -4.31 7.49 -4.18
C LEU A 156 -4.45 7.05 -5.62
N ARG A 157 -5.21 5.99 -5.90
CA ARG A 157 -5.43 5.51 -7.27
C ARG A 157 -6.86 5.10 -7.53
N GLY A 158 -7.28 5.19 -8.79
CA GLY A 158 -8.57 4.66 -9.24
C GLY A 158 -8.54 3.14 -9.25
N VAL A 159 -9.67 2.52 -8.91
CA VAL A 159 -9.85 1.06 -8.97
C VAL A 159 -11.22 0.72 -9.53
N ASN A 160 -11.40 -0.55 -9.89
CA ASN A 160 -12.70 -1.05 -10.30
C ASN A 160 -13.75 -0.83 -9.19
N ALA A 161 -14.96 -0.40 -9.56
CA ALA A 161 -16.04 -0.11 -8.61
C ALA A 161 -16.39 -1.30 -7.68
N GLY A 162 -16.12 -2.54 -8.12
CA GLY A 162 -16.32 -3.73 -7.31
C GLY A 162 -15.52 -3.75 -6.01
N PHE A 163 -14.41 -3.01 -5.89
CA PHE A 163 -13.65 -2.88 -4.64
C PHE A 163 -14.37 -2.05 -3.57
N CYS A 164 -15.30 -1.18 -3.97
CA CYS A 164 -16.09 -0.35 -3.05
C CYS A 164 -17.49 -0.94 -2.79
N ASP A 165 -17.85 -2.03 -3.46
CA ASP A 165 -19.13 -2.71 -3.29
C ASP A 165 -19.11 -3.62 -2.04
N PRO A 166 -20.02 -3.43 -1.06
CA PRO A 166 -20.03 -4.25 0.15
C PRO A 166 -20.36 -5.72 -0.11
N THR A 167 -20.99 -6.06 -1.23
CA THR A 167 -21.33 -7.44 -1.58
C THR A 167 -20.09 -8.24 -2.01
N ASN A 168 -19.00 -7.56 -2.39
CA ASN A 168 -17.78 -8.17 -2.88
C ASN A 168 -16.70 -8.41 -1.81
N GLN A 169 -17.02 -8.24 -0.52
CA GLN A 169 -16.04 -8.33 0.58
C GLN A 169 -15.21 -9.63 0.56
N ALA A 170 -15.83 -10.78 0.30
CA ALA A 170 -15.11 -12.06 0.20
C ALA A 170 -14.11 -12.07 -0.98
N THR A 171 -14.51 -11.51 -2.13
CA THR A 171 -13.64 -11.37 -3.31
C THR A 171 -12.49 -10.41 -3.04
N ILE A 172 -12.77 -9.27 -2.40
CA ILE A 172 -11.77 -8.27 -2.03
C ILE A 172 -10.72 -8.89 -1.09
N ALA A 173 -11.17 -9.63 -0.06
CA ALA A 173 -10.29 -10.35 0.84
C ALA A 173 -9.41 -11.38 0.10
N GLY A 174 -9.99 -12.10 -0.87
CA GLY A 174 -9.24 -13.04 -1.72
C GLY A 174 -8.17 -12.36 -2.61
N LEU A 175 -8.38 -11.09 -2.98
CA LEU A 175 -7.45 -10.29 -3.80
C LEU A 175 -6.46 -9.46 -2.97
N GLN A 176 -6.49 -9.55 -1.64
CA GLN A 176 -5.69 -8.69 -0.78
C GLN A 176 -4.18 -8.81 -1.06
N SER A 177 -3.67 -10.03 -1.23
CA SER A 177 -2.24 -10.26 -1.51
C SER A 177 -1.79 -9.65 -2.85
N VAL A 178 -2.66 -9.67 -3.87
CA VAL A 178 -2.41 -9.08 -5.18
C VAL A 178 -2.34 -7.57 -5.08
N ASN A 179 -3.29 -6.95 -4.38
CA ASN A 179 -3.34 -5.51 -4.19
C ASN A 179 -2.16 -4.99 -3.36
N LEU A 180 -1.79 -5.70 -2.29
CA LEU A 180 -0.61 -5.37 -1.49
C LEU A 180 0.67 -5.45 -2.32
N ALA A 181 0.82 -6.49 -3.17
CA ALA A 181 1.97 -6.60 -4.05
C ALA A 181 2.03 -5.46 -5.07
N ALA A 182 0.88 -5.04 -5.62
CA ALA A 182 0.81 -3.90 -6.52
C ALA A 182 1.21 -2.59 -5.82
N ALA A 183 0.65 -2.31 -4.64
CA ALA A 183 1.01 -1.13 -3.84
C ALA A 183 2.50 -1.12 -3.48
N GLN A 184 3.07 -2.28 -3.13
CA GLN A 184 4.49 -2.40 -2.81
C GLN A 184 5.38 -2.10 -4.04
N ARG A 185 5.00 -2.53 -5.24
CA ARG A 185 5.73 -2.17 -6.47
C ARG A 185 5.69 -0.67 -6.73
N CYS A 186 4.53 -0.04 -6.53
CA CYS A 186 4.42 1.42 -6.64
C CYS A 186 5.30 2.13 -5.61
N MET A 187 5.29 1.69 -4.35
CA MET A 187 6.12 2.25 -3.29
C MET A 187 7.61 2.18 -3.63
N VAL A 188 8.09 1.02 -4.07
CA VAL A 188 9.50 0.83 -4.49
C VAL A 188 9.83 1.70 -5.70
N ALA A 189 8.93 1.79 -6.68
CA ALA A 189 9.14 2.61 -7.88
C ALA A 189 9.26 4.11 -7.58
N ARG A 190 8.64 4.59 -6.48
CA ARG A 190 8.65 6.00 -6.08
C ARG A 190 9.77 6.36 -5.09
N ALA A 191 10.36 5.37 -4.41
CA ALA A 191 11.40 5.63 -3.41
C ALA A 191 12.58 6.49 -3.93
N PRO A 192 13.10 6.30 -5.15
CA PRO A 192 14.18 7.14 -5.68
C PRO A 192 13.80 8.62 -5.84
N LEU A 193 12.53 8.88 -6.19
CA LEU A 193 11.99 10.24 -6.33
C LEU A 193 11.90 10.96 -4.98
N GLU A 194 11.51 10.25 -3.92
CA GLU A 194 11.47 10.81 -2.56
C GLU A 194 12.87 11.08 -2.01
N ALA A 195 13.81 10.18 -2.28
CA ALA A 195 15.19 10.29 -1.83
C ALA A 195 16.04 11.27 -2.67
N LYS A 196 15.50 11.80 -3.78
CA LYS A 196 16.25 12.58 -4.80
C LYS A 196 17.51 11.86 -5.28
N THR A 197 17.51 10.53 -5.23
CA THR A 197 18.62 9.69 -5.68
C THR A 197 18.32 9.22 -7.09
N PHE A 198 18.94 9.84 -8.08
CA PHE A 198 18.80 9.46 -9.48
C PHE A 198 20.03 8.65 -9.91
N ASP A 199 19.84 7.35 -10.12
CA ASP A 199 20.79 6.52 -10.86
C ASP A 199 20.29 6.45 -12.31
N GLU A 200 21.02 7.07 -13.24
CA GLU A 200 20.63 7.15 -14.66
C GLU A 200 20.36 5.77 -15.28
N ASN A 201 20.94 4.70 -14.74
CA ASN A 201 20.78 3.34 -15.27
C ASN A 201 19.61 2.54 -14.66
N GLN A 202 18.91 3.07 -13.66
CA GLN A 202 17.78 2.38 -12.99
C GLN A 202 16.55 3.26 -12.78
N THR A 203 16.52 4.47 -13.32
CA THR A 203 15.40 5.40 -13.13
C THR A 203 14.24 5.02 -14.05
N LEU A 204 13.12 4.60 -13.45
CA LEU A 204 11.86 4.40 -14.17
C LEU A 204 11.36 5.73 -14.75
N THR A 205 10.86 5.69 -15.98
CA THR A 205 10.19 6.84 -16.59
C THR A 205 8.90 7.20 -15.84
N ALA A 206 8.45 8.45 -15.97
CA ALA A 206 7.18 8.88 -15.39
C ALA A 206 5.99 8.00 -15.84
N SER A 207 6.01 7.51 -17.08
CA SER A 207 5.01 6.60 -17.62
C SER A 207 5.04 5.24 -16.94
N GLU A 208 6.23 4.66 -16.72
CA GLU A 208 6.37 3.38 -16.01
C GLU A 208 5.92 3.48 -14.55
N ILE A 209 6.24 4.59 -13.88
CA ILE A 209 5.75 4.86 -12.53
C ILE A 209 4.23 5.01 -12.54
N GLY A 210 3.66 5.73 -13.52
CA GLY A 210 2.21 5.84 -13.70
C GLY A 210 1.53 4.47 -13.87
N ILE A 211 2.08 3.59 -14.71
CA ILE A 211 1.58 2.22 -14.91
C ILE A 211 1.56 1.44 -13.59
N LEU A 212 2.58 1.60 -12.74
CA LEU A 212 2.66 0.90 -11.47
C LEU A 212 1.76 1.50 -10.38
N CYS A 213 1.48 2.81 -10.45
CA CYS A 213 0.90 3.57 -9.33
C CYS A 213 -0.52 4.09 -9.54
N ASP A 214 -1.00 4.22 -10.78
CA ASP A 214 -2.29 4.86 -11.08
C ASP A 214 -3.45 3.86 -11.19
N GLY A 215 -3.13 2.56 -11.14
CA GLY A 215 -4.10 1.49 -11.37
C GLY A 215 -4.38 1.30 -12.87
N SER A 216 -4.90 0.11 -13.21
CA SER A 216 -5.44 -0.22 -14.54
C SER A 216 -6.95 -0.08 -14.55
#